data_AF-A0A820LAL9-F1
#
_entry.id   AF-A0A820LAL9-F1
#
_cell.length_a   1.000
_cell.length_b   1.000
_cell.length_c   1.000
_cell.angle_alpha   90.00
_cell.angle_beta   90.00
_cell.angle_gamma   90.00
#
_symmetry.space_group_name_H-M   'P 1'
#
loop_
_entity.id
_entity.type
_entity.pdbx_description
1 polymer ?
#
loop_
_entity_poly.entity_id
_entity_poly.type
_entity_poly.pdbx_seq_one_letter_code
_entity_poly.pdbx_strand_id
1 'polypeptide(L)'
;MPLELVTVLKQRKFILNVGGKKYTTSIETLTRETDTFFTARFSGQCQLAIDPNDNSIFIDRNGQIFTHILEWLRATEYFRLQGLLEILVNECFPDGMLLQSQHKKILNQFYHKIYQRWELIFKGSYDGFHADAFHSRCNNKGATITIIQSDQNYIFGDKEDEAVCHNSSYGPRFGKGADISAGNGETSRHSHYTNFPTTYSDTTEKGDTTFTGAKEFTLLEIEVFKLV
;
A
#
# COMPACT_ATOMS: atom_id res chain seq x y z
N MET A 1 -17.56 -23.46 -37.59
CA MET A 1 -16.76 -23.99 -36.46
C MET A 1 -16.80 -25.53 -36.50
N PRO A 2 -15.67 -26.24 -36.34
CA PRO A 2 -15.64 -27.72 -36.30
C PRO A 2 -16.51 -28.31 -35.17
N LEU A 3 -17.11 -29.49 -35.40
CA LEU A 3 -18.08 -30.11 -34.47
C LEU A 3 -17.47 -30.44 -33.09
N GLU A 4 -16.23 -30.90 -33.07
CA GLU A 4 -15.47 -31.20 -31.83
C GLU A 4 -15.30 -29.94 -30.97
N LEU A 5 -14.99 -28.81 -31.60
CA LEU A 5 -14.85 -27.54 -30.91
C LEU A 5 -16.17 -27.05 -30.33
N VAL A 6 -17.26 -27.15 -31.09
CA VAL A 6 -18.60 -26.83 -30.58
C VAL A 6 -18.95 -27.71 -29.38
N THR A 7 -18.54 -28.99 -29.39
CA THR A 7 -18.79 -29.93 -28.30
C THR A 7 -18.02 -29.55 -27.04
N VAL A 8 -16.74 -29.21 -27.16
CA VAL A 8 -15.90 -28.77 -26.03
C VAL A 8 -16.40 -27.44 -25.46
N LEU A 9 -16.72 -26.47 -26.33
CA LEU A 9 -17.14 -25.13 -25.88
C LEU A 9 -18.55 -25.10 -25.27
N LYS A 10 -19.40 -26.10 -25.57
CA LYS A 10 -20.69 -26.30 -24.90
C LYS A 10 -20.56 -26.89 -23.49
N GLN A 11 -19.39 -27.38 -23.09
CA GLN A 11 -19.17 -27.86 -21.73
C GLN A 11 -19.14 -26.69 -20.75
N ARG A 12 -19.64 -26.93 -19.53
CA ARG A 12 -19.61 -25.92 -18.46
C ARG A 12 -18.18 -25.49 -18.11
N LYS A 13 -17.20 -26.40 -18.27
CA LYS A 13 -15.78 -26.17 -18.10
C LYS A 13 -14.98 -27.00 -19.11
N PHE A 14 -13.83 -26.49 -19.55
CA PHE A 14 -12.89 -27.17 -20.44
C PHE A 14 -11.44 -26.91 -20.00
N ILE A 15 -10.49 -27.66 -20.57
CA ILE A 15 -9.05 -27.52 -20.28
C ILE A 15 -8.43 -26.52 -21.27
N LEU A 16 -7.78 -25.49 -20.73
CA LEU A 16 -6.96 -24.55 -21.47
C LEU A 16 -5.48 -24.81 -21.14
N ASN A 17 -4.69 -25.14 -22.15
CA ASN A 17 -3.24 -25.38 -22.02
C ASN A 17 -2.48 -24.12 -22.47
N VAL A 18 -1.84 -23.42 -21.54
CA VAL A 18 -1.10 -22.18 -21.82
C VAL A 18 0.39 -22.43 -21.61
N GLY A 19 1.13 -22.59 -22.71
CA GLY A 19 2.58 -22.88 -22.68
C GLY A 19 2.96 -24.10 -21.85
N GLY A 20 2.11 -25.14 -21.83
CA GLY A 20 2.30 -26.38 -21.07
C GLY A 20 1.62 -26.40 -19.70
N LYS A 21 1.17 -25.25 -19.17
CA LYS A 21 0.43 -25.19 -17.91
C LYS A 21 -1.07 -25.30 -18.18
N LYS A 22 -1.71 -26.31 -17.58
CA LYS A 22 -3.14 -26.60 -17.80
C LYS A 22 -4.03 -25.89 -16.77
N TYR A 23 -5.14 -25.34 -17.25
CA TYR A 23 -6.15 -24.65 -16.47
C TYR A 23 -7.53 -25.22 -16.78
N THR A 24 -8.36 -25.41 -15.77
CA THR A 24 -9.79 -25.69 -15.98
C THR A 24 -10.57 -24.37 -15.89
N THR A 25 -11.27 -23.98 -16.95
CA THR A 25 -12.03 -22.71 -17.02
C THR A 25 -13.30 -22.84 -17.86
N SER A 26 -14.10 -21.77 -18.00
CA SER A 26 -15.30 -21.70 -18.84
C SER A 26 -15.17 -20.63 -19.93
N ILE A 27 -16.00 -20.74 -20.98
CA ILE A 27 -16.10 -19.68 -22.00
C ILE A 27 -16.53 -18.38 -21.35
N GLU A 28 -17.57 -18.43 -20.50
CA GLU A 28 -18.06 -17.28 -19.73
C GLU A 28 -16.94 -16.53 -18.99
N THR A 29 -16.00 -17.25 -18.36
CA THR A 29 -14.85 -16.64 -17.68
C THR A 29 -13.91 -15.95 -18.69
N LEU A 30 -13.53 -16.65 -19.76
CA LEU A 30 -12.57 -16.11 -20.74
C LEU A 30 -13.15 -14.96 -21.57
N THR A 31 -14.46 -14.97 -21.83
CA THR A 31 -15.17 -13.96 -22.61
C THR A 31 -15.92 -12.96 -21.74
N ARG A 32 -15.57 -12.85 -20.45
CA ARG A 32 -16.24 -11.93 -19.53
C ARG A 32 -16.10 -10.47 -19.95
N GLU A 33 -14.95 -10.11 -20.52
CA GLU A 33 -14.71 -8.80 -21.12
C GLU A 33 -14.94 -8.86 -22.64
N THR A 34 -15.71 -7.90 -23.17
CA THR A 34 -15.97 -7.78 -24.60
C THR A 34 -14.76 -7.23 -25.36
N ASP A 35 -14.71 -7.47 -26.68
CA ASP A 35 -13.69 -6.90 -27.57
C ASP A 35 -12.23 -7.23 -27.18
N THR A 36 -12.00 -8.44 -26.67
CA THR A 36 -10.67 -8.94 -26.28
C THR A 36 -10.15 -10.02 -27.21
N PHE A 37 -8.88 -10.37 -27.04
CA PHE A 37 -8.30 -11.56 -27.66
C PHE A 37 -9.18 -12.80 -27.48
N PHE A 38 -9.74 -13.03 -26.27
CA PHE A 38 -10.55 -14.22 -26.02
C PHE A 38 -11.91 -14.19 -26.72
N THR A 39 -12.60 -13.05 -26.76
CA THR A 39 -13.88 -12.98 -27.48
C THR A 39 -13.67 -13.19 -28.97
N ALA A 40 -12.63 -12.62 -29.56
CA ALA A 40 -12.26 -12.88 -30.95
C ALA A 40 -11.88 -14.36 -31.16
N ARG A 41 -11.04 -14.92 -30.28
CA ARG A 41 -10.53 -16.30 -30.37
C ARG A 41 -11.63 -17.35 -30.22
N PHE A 42 -12.64 -17.10 -29.38
CA PHE A 42 -13.77 -18.01 -29.13
C PHE A 42 -15.07 -17.63 -29.87
N SER A 43 -15.05 -16.60 -30.73
CA SER A 43 -16.19 -16.18 -31.56
C SER A 43 -16.60 -17.21 -32.64
N GLY A 44 -15.79 -18.25 -32.86
CA GLY A 44 -15.95 -19.20 -33.95
C GLY A 44 -15.36 -18.74 -35.28
N GLN A 45 -14.80 -17.53 -35.34
CA GLN A 45 -14.11 -16.97 -36.51
C GLN A 45 -12.65 -17.45 -36.63
N CYS A 46 -12.09 -17.98 -35.54
CA CYS A 46 -10.75 -18.57 -35.52
C CYS A 46 -10.82 -20.09 -35.40
N GLN A 47 -9.95 -20.79 -36.15
CA GLN A 47 -9.75 -22.22 -35.96
C GLN A 47 -8.96 -22.45 -34.66
N LEU A 48 -9.61 -23.11 -33.69
CA LEU A 48 -8.97 -23.54 -32.45
C LEU A 48 -8.48 -24.98 -32.63
N ALA A 49 -7.20 -25.20 -32.37
CA ALA A 49 -6.63 -26.53 -32.30
C ALA A 49 -6.96 -27.14 -30.94
N ILE A 50 -7.58 -28.31 -30.97
CA ILE A 50 -7.85 -29.15 -29.79
C ILE A 50 -6.80 -30.25 -29.78
N ASP A 51 -6.16 -30.47 -28.63
CA ASP A 51 -5.29 -31.61 -28.44
C ASP A 51 -6.11 -32.91 -28.44
N PRO A 52 -5.84 -33.88 -29.33
CA PRO A 52 -6.64 -35.08 -29.46
C PRO A 52 -6.55 -36.02 -28.26
N ASN A 53 -5.55 -35.87 -27.38
CA ASN A 53 -5.35 -36.76 -26.24
C ASN A 53 -6.19 -36.36 -25.02
N ASP A 54 -6.34 -35.06 -24.77
CA ASP A 54 -7.00 -34.55 -23.56
C ASP A 54 -8.06 -33.47 -23.81
N ASN A 55 -8.34 -33.18 -25.08
CA ASN A 55 -9.27 -32.15 -25.53
C ASN A 55 -8.92 -30.73 -25.05
N SER A 56 -7.67 -30.46 -24.70
CA SER A 56 -7.25 -29.13 -24.28
C SER A 56 -7.09 -28.16 -25.45
N ILE A 57 -7.39 -26.88 -25.21
CA ILE A 57 -7.17 -25.81 -26.19
C ILE A 57 -5.84 -25.14 -25.88
N PHE A 58 -4.94 -25.09 -26.85
CA PHE A 58 -3.59 -24.55 -26.66
C PHE A 58 -3.50 -23.04 -26.91
N ILE A 59 -2.77 -22.34 -26.03
CA ILE A 59 -2.32 -20.96 -26.19
C ILE A 59 -0.80 -20.93 -26.00
N ASP A 60 -0.09 -20.43 -27.02
CA ASP A 60 1.36 -20.27 -26.99
C ASP A 60 1.79 -19.02 -26.22
N ARG A 61 1.68 -19.07 -24.88
CA ARG A 61 2.09 -18.00 -23.95
C ARG A 61 2.61 -18.58 -22.65
N ASN A 62 3.26 -17.75 -21.82
CA ASN A 62 3.72 -18.13 -20.49
C ASN A 62 2.52 -18.45 -19.57
N GLY A 63 2.36 -19.73 -19.22
CA GLY A 63 1.32 -20.17 -18.31
C GLY A 63 1.39 -19.51 -16.94
N GLN A 64 2.56 -19.38 -16.32
CA GLN A 64 2.68 -18.78 -14.99
C GLN A 64 2.11 -17.35 -14.93
N ILE A 65 2.43 -16.52 -15.91
CA ILE A 65 1.87 -15.15 -16.01
C ILE A 65 0.35 -15.21 -16.26
N PHE A 66 -0.10 -16.15 -17.09
CA PHE A 66 -1.52 -16.33 -17.41
C PHE A 66 -2.40 -16.61 -16.19
N THR A 67 -1.85 -17.20 -15.12
CA THR A 67 -2.57 -17.39 -13.86
C THR A 67 -3.18 -16.07 -13.38
N HIS A 68 -2.45 -14.95 -13.42
CA HIS A 68 -2.96 -13.66 -12.96
C HIS A 68 -4.11 -13.14 -13.83
N ILE A 69 -4.03 -13.33 -15.16
CA ILE A 69 -5.09 -12.97 -16.09
C ILE A 69 -6.36 -13.77 -15.79
N LEU A 70 -6.21 -15.09 -15.60
CA LEU A 70 -7.34 -15.97 -15.33
C LEU A 70 -7.99 -15.69 -13.98
N GLU A 71 -7.21 -15.43 -12.93
CA GLU A 71 -7.74 -15.03 -11.62
C GLU A 71 -8.45 -13.68 -11.70
N TRP A 72 -7.91 -12.71 -12.46
CA TRP A 72 -8.59 -11.45 -12.71
C TRP A 72 -9.94 -11.68 -13.42
N LEU A 73 -9.99 -12.54 -14.45
CA LEU A 73 -11.21 -12.93 -15.17
C LEU A 73 -12.22 -13.74 -14.34
N ARG A 74 -11.84 -14.23 -13.16
CA ARG A 74 -12.73 -14.89 -12.19
C ARG A 74 -13.20 -13.94 -11.08
N ALA A 75 -12.41 -12.92 -10.76
CA ALA A 75 -12.68 -11.99 -9.67
C ALA A 75 -13.99 -11.21 -9.88
N THR A 76 -14.78 -11.05 -8.83
CA THR A 76 -15.96 -10.17 -8.89
C THR A 76 -15.54 -8.73 -9.20
N GLU A 77 -16.47 -7.92 -9.68
CA GLU A 77 -16.23 -6.48 -9.83
C GLU A 77 -15.73 -5.86 -8.52
N TYR A 78 -16.33 -6.24 -7.38
CA TYR A 78 -15.87 -5.83 -6.05
C TYR A 78 -14.38 -6.13 -5.81
N PHE A 79 -13.91 -7.35 -6.08
CA PHE A 79 -12.50 -7.70 -5.83
C PHE A 79 -11.56 -6.94 -6.79
N ARG A 80 -11.98 -6.71 -8.04
CA ARG A 80 -11.23 -5.87 -9.00
C ARG A 80 -11.14 -4.42 -8.54
N LEU A 81 -12.26 -3.85 -8.07
CA LEU A 81 -12.31 -2.50 -7.52
C LEU A 81 -11.50 -2.37 -6.22
N GLN A 82 -11.47 -3.41 -5.37
CA GLN A 82 -10.61 -3.44 -4.18
C GLN A 82 -9.12 -3.41 -4.55
N GLY A 83 -8.70 -4.16 -5.57
CA GLY A 83 -7.33 -4.12 -6.07
C GLY A 83 -6.95 -2.74 -6.63
N LEU A 84 -7.84 -2.12 -7.43
CA LEU A 84 -7.63 -0.76 -7.92
C LEU A 84 -7.59 0.26 -6.79
N LEU A 85 -8.48 0.13 -5.80
CA LEU A 85 -8.49 0.98 -4.61
C LEU A 85 -7.18 0.86 -3.82
N GLU A 86 -6.65 -0.34 -3.66
CA GLU A 86 -5.38 -0.55 -2.99
C GLU A 86 -4.21 0.07 -3.74
N ILE A 87 -4.17 -0.05 -5.07
CA ILE A 87 -3.17 0.63 -5.91
C ILE A 87 -3.27 2.14 -5.72
N LEU A 88 -4.46 2.71 -5.86
CA LEU A 88 -4.69 4.16 -5.73
C LEU A 88 -4.31 4.69 -4.34
N VAL A 89 -4.60 3.93 -3.28
CA VAL A 89 -4.21 4.29 -1.90
C VAL A 89 -2.69 4.21 -1.73
N ASN A 90 -2.02 3.23 -2.33
CA ASN A 90 -0.58 3.12 -2.21
C ASN A 90 0.17 4.30 -2.86
N GLU A 91 -0.39 4.81 -3.95
CA GLU A 91 0.06 6.02 -4.65
C GLU A 91 -0.22 7.34 -3.91
N CYS A 92 -0.95 7.30 -2.79
CA CYS A 92 -1.21 8.49 -1.96
C CYS A 92 -0.01 8.87 -1.09
N PHE A 93 0.84 7.90 -0.73
CA PHE A 93 2.07 8.10 0.05
C PHE A 93 3.23 7.44 -0.72
N PRO A 94 3.71 8.07 -1.82
CA PRO A 94 4.84 7.56 -2.58
C PRO A 94 6.12 7.63 -1.75
N ASP A 95 7.08 6.77 -2.08
CA ASP A 95 8.46 6.73 -1.55
C ASP A 95 8.63 6.44 -0.05
N GLY A 96 7.54 6.42 0.71
CA GLY A 96 7.48 5.99 2.11
C GLY A 96 7.55 4.48 2.29
N MET A 97 8.25 4.03 3.33
CA MET A 97 8.43 2.60 3.65
C MET A 97 7.72 2.17 4.93
N LEU A 98 7.31 3.10 5.79
CA LEU A 98 6.74 2.77 7.10
C LEU A 98 5.26 2.37 7.03
N LEU A 99 4.52 2.92 6.07
CA LEU A 99 3.06 2.77 6.03
C LEU A 99 2.61 1.61 5.14
N GLN A 100 1.86 0.67 5.73
CA GLN A 100 1.10 -0.34 4.98
C GLN A 100 -0.18 0.28 4.39
N SER A 101 -0.78 -0.41 3.39
CA SER A 101 -2.02 0.03 2.72
C SER A 101 -3.12 0.44 3.71
N GLN A 102 -3.27 -0.28 4.83
CA GLN A 102 -4.27 0.02 5.85
C GLN A 102 -3.99 1.32 6.63
N HIS A 103 -2.72 1.60 6.96
CA HIS A 103 -2.34 2.83 7.66
C HIS A 103 -2.61 4.04 6.77
N LYS A 104 -2.26 3.95 5.47
CA LYS A 104 -2.52 5.00 4.47
C LYS A 104 -4.01 5.35 4.39
N LYS A 105 -4.90 4.33 4.42
CA LYS A 105 -6.37 4.53 4.42
C LYS A 105 -6.82 5.31 5.67
N ILE A 106 -6.36 4.91 6.85
CA ILE A 106 -6.74 5.56 8.12
C ILE A 106 -6.26 7.01 8.16
N LEU A 107 -5.00 7.27 7.77
CA LEU A 107 -4.46 8.63 7.73
C LEU A 107 -5.24 9.53 6.77
N ASN A 108 -5.61 9.03 5.59
CA ASN A 108 -6.44 9.77 4.64
C ASN A 108 -7.87 10.02 5.15
N GLN A 109 -8.42 9.14 5.98
CA GLN A 109 -9.73 9.35 6.62
C GLN A 109 -9.71 10.53 7.60
N PHE A 110 -8.58 10.81 8.26
CA PHE A 110 -8.44 12.00 9.13
C PHE A 110 -8.62 13.33 8.38
N TYR A 111 -8.43 13.33 7.06
CA TYR A 111 -8.63 14.49 6.18
C TYR A 111 -9.94 14.43 5.40
N HIS A 112 -10.82 13.47 5.72
CA HIS A 112 -12.09 13.21 5.02
C HIS A 112 -11.93 13.01 3.50
N LYS A 113 -10.75 12.57 3.05
CA LYS A 113 -10.38 12.40 1.65
C LYS A 113 -9.60 11.10 1.45
N ILE A 114 -10.31 10.05 1.01
CA ILE A 114 -9.74 8.71 0.85
C ILE A 114 -8.55 8.64 -0.14
N TYR A 115 -8.45 9.59 -1.08
CA TYR A 115 -7.37 9.69 -2.07
C TYR A 115 -6.51 10.95 -1.91
N GLN A 116 -6.39 11.48 -0.69
CA GLN A 116 -5.48 12.58 -0.43
C GLN A 116 -4.04 12.15 -0.73
N ARG A 117 -3.33 12.92 -1.56
CA ARG A 117 -1.93 12.66 -1.88
C ARG A 117 -1.01 13.43 -0.95
N TRP A 118 0.16 12.86 -0.79
CA TRP A 118 1.21 13.32 0.08
C TRP A 118 2.54 13.27 -0.65
N GLU A 119 3.46 14.16 -0.29
CA GLU A 119 4.83 14.16 -0.79
C GLU A 119 5.77 13.91 0.40
N LEU A 120 6.63 12.88 0.28
CA LEU A 120 7.69 12.65 1.26
C LEU A 120 8.71 13.78 1.15
N ILE A 121 8.89 14.54 2.23
CA ILE A 121 9.79 15.69 2.26
C ILE A 121 11.02 15.49 3.15
N PHE A 122 10.97 14.50 4.03
CA PHE A 122 12.07 14.16 4.92
C PHE A 122 12.04 12.67 5.25
N LYS A 123 13.19 12.02 5.18
CA LYS A 123 13.40 10.65 5.64
C LYS A 123 14.68 10.59 6.44
N GLY A 124 14.62 10.21 7.72
CA GLY A 124 15.76 10.24 8.63
C GLY A 124 16.97 9.44 8.14
N SER A 125 16.73 8.25 7.58
CA SER A 125 17.79 7.42 6.99
C SER A 125 18.46 8.02 5.75
N TYR A 126 17.82 9.00 5.09
CA TYR A 126 18.33 9.65 3.87
C TYR A 126 18.89 11.06 4.15
N ASP A 127 18.13 11.89 4.86
CA ASP A 127 18.47 13.28 5.16
C ASP A 127 19.30 13.43 6.45
N GLY A 128 19.35 12.39 7.28
CA GLY A 128 20.00 12.39 8.59
C GLY A 128 19.05 12.72 9.73
N PHE A 129 19.37 12.24 10.94
CA PHE A 129 18.51 12.34 12.13
C PHE A 129 18.71 13.60 12.98
N HIS A 130 19.37 14.62 12.43
CA HIS A 130 19.65 15.87 13.14
C HIS A 130 18.52 16.89 12.96
N ALA A 131 18.35 17.74 13.98
CA ALA A 131 17.33 18.77 14.02
C ALA A 131 17.45 19.76 12.84
N ASP A 132 18.67 20.14 12.47
CA ASP A 132 18.94 21.06 11.35
C ASP A 132 18.52 20.45 10.00
N ALA A 133 18.80 19.17 9.77
CA ALA A 133 18.35 18.44 8.59
C ALA A 133 16.81 18.42 8.53
N PHE A 134 16.16 18.04 9.62
CA PHE A 134 14.70 18.05 9.73
C PHE A 134 14.12 19.43 9.42
N HIS A 135 14.62 20.47 10.08
CA HIS A 135 14.10 21.84 9.91
C HIS A 135 14.35 22.41 8.52
N SER A 136 15.47 22.07 7.88
CA SER A 136 15.76 22.49 6.51
C SER A 136 14.73 21.95 5.50
N ARG A 137 14.16 20.78 5.80
CA ARG A 137 13.19 20.09 4.94
C ARG A 137 11.74 20.39 5.30
N CYS A 138 11.42 20.45 6.58
CA CYS A 138 10.04 20.42 7.08
C CYS A 138 9.46 21.81 7.41
N ASN A 139 10.30 22.82 7.68
CA ASN A 139 9.80 24.13 8.06
C ASN A 139 9.01 24.79 6.91
N ASN A 140 7.91 25.47 7.25
CA ASN A 140 7.06 26.24 6.33
C ASN A 140 6.45 25.42 5.17
N LYS A 141 6.23 24.11 5.36
CA LYS A 141 5.64 23.22 4.34
C LYS A 141 4.12 23.08 4.40
N GLY A 142 3.44 23.79 5.31
CA GLY A 142 2.00 23.66 5.55
C GLY A 142 1.68 22.41 6.36
N ALA A 143 0.50 21.83 6.13
CA ALA A 143 0.06 20.63 6.84
C ALA A 143 0.99 19.43 6.56
N THR A 144 1.39 18.75 7.63
CA THR A 144 2.30 17.61 7.56
C THR A 144 1.82 16.44 8.40
N ILE A 145 2.20 15.22 8.01
CA ILE A 145 2.12 14.01 8.81
C ILE A 145 3.55 13.55 9.07
N THR A 146 3.88 13.32 10.34
CA THR A 146 5.14 12.70 10.72
C THR A 146 4.88 11.29 11.22
N ILE A 147 5.63 10.33 10.70
CA ILE A 147 5.58 8.91 11.08
C ILE A 147 6.94 8.53 11.67
N ILE A 148 6.92 7.88 12.82
CA ILE A 148 8.08 7.45 13.59
C ILE A 148 8.01 5.93 13.76
N GLN A 149 9.14 5.25 13.57
CA GLN A 149 9.31 3.84 13.91
C GLN A 149 10.34 3.70 15.03
N SER A 150 9.99 2.94 16.08
CA SER A 150 10.93 2.56 17.15
C SER A 150 11.64 1.22 16.90
N ASP A 151 12.69 0.93 17.66
CA ASP A 151 13.42 -0.35 17.64
C ASP A 151 12.58 -1.58 18.02
N GLN A 152 11.44 -1.35 18.68
CA GLN A 152 10.46 -2.38 19.00
C GLN A 152 9.36 -2.51 17.94
N ASN A 153 9.53 -1.89 16.77
CA ASN A 153 8.59 -1.88 15.64
C ASN A 153 7.25 -1.20 15.92
N TYR A 154 7.15 -0.37 16.96
CA TYR A 154 5.99 0.50 17.12
C TYR A 154 6.04 1.61 16.07
N ILE A 155 4.90 1.87 15.45
CA ILE A 155 4.71 2.97 14.49
C ILE A 155 3.70 3.94 15.08
N PHE A 156 4.10 5.19 15.23
CA PHE A 156 3.31 6.26 15.81
C PHE A 156 3.77 7.60 15.23
N GLY A 157 3.13 8.69 15.63
CA GLY A 157 3.45 10.00 15.12
C GLY A 157 2.28 10.94 15.29
N ASP A 158 2.26 12.00 14.50
CA ASP A 158 1.23 13.02 14.60
C ASP A 158 0.96 13.70 13.26
N LYS A 159 -0.18 14.38 13.18
CA LYS A 159 -0.49 15.33 12.13
C LYS A 159 -0.42 16.75 12.70
N GLU A 160 0.15 17.67 11.95
CA GLU A 160 0.17 19.08 12.31
C GLU A 160 -0.43 19.89 11.17
N ASP A 161 -1.41 20.75 11.50
CA ASP A 161 -2.11 21.57 10.52
C ASP A 161 -1.23 22.74 10.02
N GLU A 162 -0.23 23.14 10.82
CA GLU A 162 0.88 24.00 10.42
C GLU A 162 2.22 23.24 10.53
N ALA A 163 3.20 23.58 9.71
CA ALA A 163 4.46 22.81 9.63
C ALA A 163 5.15 22.66 10.99
N VAL A 164 5.71 21.47 11.26
CA VAL A 164 6.35 21.10 12.54
C VAL A 164 7.40 22.14 12.96
N CYS A 165 7.02 23.04 13.87
CA CYS A 165 7.87 24.12 14.34
C CYS A 165 7.69 24.30 15.83
N HIS A 166 8.69 23.93 16.65
CA HIS A 166 8.72 24.39 18.05
C HIS A 166 10.10 24.71 18.65
N ASN A 167 11.26 24.40 18.02
CA ASN A 167 12.61 24.89 18.38
C ASN A 167 13.67 24.28 17.43
N SER A 168 14.58 25.09 16.87
CA SER A 168 15.64 24.65 15.93
C SER A 168 16.64 23.61 16.47
N SER A 169 16.70 23.42 17.78
CA SER A 169 17.60 22.48 18.45
C SER A 169 17.01 21.08 18.62
N TYR A 170 15.76 20.85 18.24
CA TYR A 170 15.07 19.57 18.38
C TYR A 170 14.53 19.12 17.02
N GLY A 171 14.36 17.81 16.82
CA GLY A 171 13.60 17.29 15.69
C GLY A 171 12.09 17.56 15.85
N PRO A 172 11.20 16.69 15.34
CA PRO A 172 9.78 16.87 15.61
C PRO A 172 9.46 16.75 17.10
N ARG A 173 8.62 17.67 17.58
CA ARG A 173 8.01 17.62 18.90
C ARG A 173 6.51 17.86 18.77
N PHE A 174 5.73 16.96 19.36
CA PHE A 174 4.28 16.96 19.30
C PHE A 174 3.70 17.30 20.68
N GLY A 175 2.66 18.12 20.73
CA GLY A 175 2.11 18.64 21.99
C GLY A 175 2.91 19.80 22.61
N LYS A 176 2.22 20.74 23.26
CA LYS A 176 2.78 21.90 23.98
C LYS A 176 3.56 21.42 25.23
N GLY A 177 4.85 21.18 25.06
CA GLY A 177 5.72 20.60 26.09
C GLY A 177 6.40 19.29 25.67
N ALA A 178 6.15 18.84 24.43
CA ALA A 178 6.65 17.62 23.82
C ALA A 178 6.13 16.34 24.48
N ASP A 179 4.85 16.05 24.27
CA ASP A 179 4.26 14.73 24.52
C ASP A 179 5.01 13.63 23.77
N ILE A 180 5.56 13.93 22.59
CA ILE A 180 6.45 13.05 21.85
C ILE A 180 7.61 13.92 21.33
N SER A 181 8.84 13.42 21.46
CA SER A 181 10.06 14.07 20.99
C SER A 181 10.95 13.05 20.26
N ALA A 182 11.29 13.33 18.99
CA ALA A 182 12.16 12.47 18.18
C ALA A 182 13.14 13.31 17.35
N GLY A 183 14.18 12.68 16.79
CA GLY A 183 15.09 13.33 15.82
C GLY A 183 16.00 14.43 16.38
N ASN A 184 16.42 14.32 17.64
CA ASN A 184 17.27 15.32 18.32
C ASN A 184 18.78 15.15 18.05
N GLY A 185 19.19 14.53 16.94
CA GLY A 185 20.60 14.42 16.53
C GLY A 185 21.40 13.25 17.08
N GLU A 186 20.92 12.55 18.10
CA GLU A 186 21.54 11.31 18.58
C GLU A 186 20.58 10.13 18.47
N THR A 187 21.05 8.97 18.01
CA THR A 187 20.27 7.71 17.99
C THR A 187 20.22 7.01 19.35
N SER A 188 20.59 7.71 20.43
CA SER A 188 20.61 7.18 21.79
C SER A 188 19.20 7.12 22.36
N ARG A 189 18.90 6.12 23.21
CA ARG A 189 17.56 5.95 23.81
C ARG A 189 17.09 7.17 24.62
N HIS A 190 18.01 7.97 25.14
CA HIS A 190 17.70 9.13 25.98
C HIS A 190 17.38 10.40 25.18
N SER A 191 17.60 10.40 23.86
CA SER A 191 17.34 11.57 23.01
C SER A 191 15.89 11.62 22.49
N HIS A 192 15.14 10.51 22.65
CA HIS A 192 13.77 10.37 22.17
C HIS A 192 12.87 9.82 23.27
N TYR A 193 11.80 10.55 23.57
CA TYR A 193 10.96 10.27 24.72
C TYR A 193 9.52 10.70 24.47
N THR A 194 8.65 10.21 25.33
CA THR A 194 7.27 10.66 25.47
C THR A 194 7.04 11.23 26.86
N ASN A 195 6.38 12.38 26.93
CA ASN A 195 5.80 12.93 28.17
C ASN A 195 4.27 12.87 28.11
N PHE A 196 3.70 12.08 27.20
CA PHE A 196 2.26 11.88 27.13
C PHE A 196 1.71 11.42 28.48
N PRO A 197 0.61 12.00 28.99
CA PRO A 197 -0.33 12.91 28.32
C PRO A 197 -0.25 14.34 28.86
N THR A 198 0.83 15.07 28.58
CA THR A 198 1.01 16.45 29.05
C THR A 198 0.07 17.41 28.31
N THR A 199 -0.04 17.30 26.99
CA THR A 199 -0.92 18.16 26.17
C THR A 199 -2.09 17.39 25.60
N TYR A 200 -1.84 16.19 25.09
CA TYR A 200 -2.89 15.35 24.52
C TYR A 200 -3.63 14.61 25.62
N SER A 201 -4.92 14.37 25.43
CA SER A 201 -5.72 13.61 26.39
C SER A 201 -5.44 12.11 26.25
N ASP A 202 -5.21 11.43 27.36
CA ASP A 202 -5.04 9.98 27.39
C ASP A 202 -6.40 9.26 27.48
N THR A 203 -6.79 8.60 26.39
CA THR A 203 -7.98 7.74 26.35
C THR A 203 -7.64 6.26 26.59
N THR A 204 -6.38 5.95 26.85
CA THR A 204 -5.85 4.58 27.02
C THR A 204 -5.47 4.25 28.45
N GLU A 205 -5.35 5.27 29.31
CA GLU A 205 -4.89 5.20 30.71
C GLU A 205 -3.46 4.65 30.88
N LYS A 206 -2.66 4.69 29.81
CA LYS A 206 -1.27 4.17 29.79
C LYS A 206 -0.21 5.23 29.98
N GLY A 207 -0.56 6.51 29.89
CA GLY A 207 0.37 7.63 30.01
C GLY A 207 1.60 7.48 29.10
N ASP A 208 2.80 7.70 29.64
CA ASP A 208 4.04 7.71 28.85
C ASP A 208 4.43 6.34 28.28
N THR A 209 3.71 5.27 28.61
CA THR A 209 3.89 3.96 28.00
C THR A 209 3.00 3.71 26.79
N THR A 210 2.15 4.67 26.40
CA THR A 210 1.11 4.50 25.36
C THR A 210 1.68 4.06 24.01
N PHE A 211 2.75 4.69 23.54
CA PHE A 211 3.24 4.52 22.16
C PHE A 211 4.22 3.36 21.99
N THR A 212 5.09 3.16 22.98
CA THR A 212 6.22 2.22 22.88
C THR A 212 6.32 1.27 24.07
N GLY A 213 5.41 1.34 25.04
CA GLY A 213 5.49 0.58 26.29
C GLY A 213 6.51 1.13 27.29
N ALA A 214 7.23 2.21 26.97
CA ALA A 214 8.21 2.86 27.83
C ALA A 214 8.29 4.36 27.53
N LYS A 215 8.75 5.14 28.52
CA LYS A 215 8.92 6.59 28.37
C LYS A 215 9.93 6.98 27.29
N GLU A 216 10.98 6.19 27.13
CA GLU A 216 12.09 6.42 26.20
C GLU A 216 12.10 5.34 25.12
N PHE A 217 12.59 5.68 23.91
CA PHE A 217 12.66 4.74 22.81
C PHE A 217 13.87 4.99 21.91
N THR A 218 14.32 3.94 21.20
CA THR A 218 15.31 4.12 20.12
C THR A 218 14.57 4.42 18.83
N LEU A 219 14.97 5.47 18.10
CA LEU A 219 14.44 5.81 16.78
C LEU A 219 15.11 4.94 15.72
N LEU A 220 14.32 4.21 14.93
CA LEU A 220 14.80 3.51 13.74
C LEU A 220 14.64 4.35 12.48
N GLU A 221 13.48 4.99 12.33
CA GLU A 221 13.16 5.77 11.15
C GLU A 221 12.15 6.85 11.47
N ILE A 222 12.23 7.94 10.71
CA ILE A 222 11.25 9.00 10.68
C ILE A 222 10.96 9.40 9.22
N GLU A 223 9.69 9.48 8.87
CA GLU A 223 9.22 9.95 7.57
C GLU A 223 8.25 11.12 7.78
N VAL A 224 8.46 12.22 7.05
CA VAL A 224 7.55 13.38 7.08
C VAL A 224 6.97 13.59 5.70
N PHE A 225 5.65 13.67 5.66
CA PHE A 225 4.87 13.86 4.46
C PHE A 225 4.17 15.21 4.49
N LYS A 226 4.29 16.02 3.43
CA LYS A 226 3.48 17.24 3.28
C LYS A 226 2.22 16.95 2.47
N LEU A 227 1.15 17.65 2.80
CA LEU A 227 -0.09 17.64 2.04
C LEU A 227 0.13 18.25 0.63
N VAL A 228 -0.47 17.66 -0.41
CA VAL A 228 -0.43 18.14 -1.81
C VAL A 228 -1.84 18.44 -2.32
#